data_AF-A0A2E6XN92-F1
#
_entry.id   AF-A0A2E6XN92-F1
#
_cell.length_a   1.000
_cell.length_b   1.000
_cell.length_c   1.000
_cell.angle_alpha   90.00
_cell.angle_beta   90.00
_cell.angle_gamma   90.00
#
_symmetry.space_group_name_H-M   'P 1'
#
loop_
_entity.id
_entity.type
_entity.pdbx_description
1 polymer ?
#
loop_
_entity_poly.entity_id
_entity_poly.type
_entity_poly.pdbx_seq_one_letter_code
_entity_poly.pdbx_strand_id
1 'polypeptide(L)'
;MNSEFEKNLWINSKVRKLLGLFIVVIGLGYTYYSHLNGCPHYIIFGGWAIGPPIWFIIEYRFLFNAEAEDLHSFKYYQGLCRNLWIGFLVYLAAFYLGSWK
;
A
#
# COMPACT_ATOMS: atom_id res chain seq x y z
N MET A 1 20.26 -18.14 -22.86
CA MET A 1 19.67 -17.13 -21.95
C MET A 1 18.18 -17.11 -22.25
N ASN A 2 17.34 -17.58 -21.31
CA ASN A 2 15.95 -17.95 -21.61
C ASN A 2 15.04 -16.72 -21.51
N SER A 3 14.85 -16.02 -22.64
CA SER A 3 14.15 -14.73 -22.72
C SER A 3 12.68 -14.78 -22.25
N GLU A 4 12.08 -15.97 -22.22
CA GLU A 4 10.71 -16.19 -21.76
C GLU A 4 10.61 -16.16 -20.22
N PHE A 5 11.64 -16.64 -19.53
CA PHE A 5 11.72 -16.66 -18.06
C PHE A 5 11.86 -15.24 -17.49
N GLU A 6 12.75 -14.43 -18.06
CA GLU A 6 12.93 -13.02 -17.66
C GLU A 6 11.66 -12.18 -17.89
N LYS A 7 10.93 -12.43 -18.99
CA LYS A 7 9.63 -11.80 -19.25
C LYS A 7 8.59 -12.12 -18.17
N ASN A 8 8.50 -13.39 -17.77
CA ASN A 8 7.52 -13.83 -16.77
C ASN A 8 7.83 -13.23 -15.38
N LEU A 9 9.10 -13.15 -15.00
CA LEU A 9 9.56 -12.49 -13.78
C LEU A 9 9.21 -10.99 -13.77
N TRP A 10 9.44 -10.30 -14.89
CA TRP A 10 9.09 -8.88 -15.04
C TRP A 10 7.58 -8.64 -14.97
N ILE A 11 6.76 -9.49 -15.60
CA ILE A 11 5.29 -9.38 -15.52
C ILE A 11 4.81 -9.51 -14.08
N ASN A 12 5.35 -10.47 -13.30
CA ASN A 12 4.98 -10.66 -11.90
C ASN A 12 5.29 -9.44 -11.02
N SER A 13 6.47 -8.83 -11.20
CA SER A 13 6.81 -7.58 -10.48
C SER A 13 5.84 -6.43 -10.79
N LYS A 14 5.39 -6.32 -12.04
CA LYS A 14 4.48 -5.27 -12.50
C LYS A 14 3.06 -5.50 -11.97
N VAL A 15 2.60 -6.76 -11.96
CA VAL A 15 1.31 -7.15 -11.38
C VAL A 15 1.26 -6.83 -9.89
N ARG A 16 2.33 -7.13 -9.13
CA ARG A 16 2.44 -6.77 -7.71
C ARG A 16 2.23 -5.27 -7.47
N LYS A 17 2.93 -4.41 -8.23
CA LYS A 17 2.81 -2.95 -8.11
C LYS A 17 1.41 -2.46 -8.48
N LEU A 18 0.79 -3.03 -9.51
CA LEU A 18 -0.59 -2.73 -9.90
C LEU A 18 -1.58 -3.11 -8.80
N LEU A 19 -1.46 -4.30 -8.22
CA LEU A 19 -2.32 -4.77 -7.13
C LEU A 19 -2.25 -3.82 -5.92
N GLY A 20 -1.04 -3.41 -5.52
CA GLY A 20 -0.87 -2.43 -4.44
C GLY A 20 -1.58 -1.12 -4.73
N LEU A 21 -1.46 -0.59 -5.95
CA LEU A 21 -2.15 0.63 -6.38
C LEU A 21 -3.68 0.46 -6.36
N PHE A 22 -4.19 -0.67 -6.86
CA PHE A 22 -5.63 -0.96 -6.86
C PHE A 22 -6.19 -0.99 -5.44
N ILE A 23 -5.49 -1.63 -4.49
CA ILE A 23 -5.90 -1.68 -3.08
C ILE A 23 -5.98 -0.27 -2.49
N VAL A 24 -5.00 0.59 -2.79
CA VAL A 24 -5.00 1.99 -2.32
C VAL A 24 -6.20 2.75 -2.89
N VAL A 25 -6.46 2.64 -4.20
CA VAL A 25 -7.59 3.34 -4.84
C VAL A 25 -8.92 2.87 -4.27
N ILE A 26 -9.11 1.55 -4.09
CA ILE A 26 -10.31 0.99 -3.47
C ILE A 26 -10.44 1.47 -2.02
N GLY A 27 -9.34 1.47 -1.26
CA GLY A 27 -9.32 1.96 0.12
C GLY A 27 -9.71 3.43 0.22
N LEU A 28 -9.25 4.27 -0.70
CA LEU A 28 -9.61 5.69 -0.75
C LEU A 28 -11.07 5.88 -1.12
N GLY A 29 -11.58 5.14 -2.11
CA GLY A 29 -13.01 5.15 -2.47
C GLY A 29 -13.90 4.70 -1.30
N TYR A 30 -13.51 3.63 -0.61
CA TYR A 30 -14.21 3.15 0.59
C TYR A 30 -14.16 4.19 1.72
N THR A 31 -13.03 4.87 1.89
CA THR A 31 -12.88 5.93 2.90
C THR A 31 -13.81 7.10 2.62
N TYR A 32 -13.85 7.56 1.37
CA TYR A 32 -14.75 8.62 0.93
C TYR A 32 -16.22 8.24 1.14
N TYR A 33 -16.62 7.05 0.70
CA TYR A 33 -17.97 6.53 0.91
C TYR A 33 -18.32 6.40 2.40
N SER A 34 -17.41 5.87 3.21
CA SER A 34 -17.62 5.69 4.66
C SER A 34 -17.73 7.03 5.39
N HIS A 35 -16.94 8.02 4.98
CA HIS A 35 -17.01 9.37 5.51
C HIS A 35 -18.38 10.02 5.24
N LEU A 36 -18.91 9.87 4.02
CA LEU A 36 -20.25 10.37 3.68
C LEU A 36 -21.38 9.69 4.45
N ASN A 37 -21.24 8.40 4.79
CA ASN A 37 -22.25 7.65 5.54
C ASN A 37 -22.13 7.77 7.07
N GLY A 38 -21.27 8.66 7.57
CA GLY A 38 -21.12 8.88 9.01
C GLY A 38 -20.39 7.76 9.77
N CYS A 39 -19.56 6.98 9.08
CA CYS A 39 -18.70 5.99 9.73
C CYS A 39 -17.75 6.68 10.73
N PRO A 40 -17.59 6.16 11.95
CA PRO A 40 -16.68 6.74 12.92
C PRO A 40 -15.25 6.85 12.38
N HIS A 41 -14.68 8.05 12.46
CA HIS A 41 -13.37 8.36 11.87
C HIS A 41 -12.23 7.48 12.40
N TYR A 42 -12.32 7.00 13.65
CA TYR A 42 -11.31 6.10 14.23
C TYR A 42 -11.29 4.71 13.55
N ILE A 43 -12.40 4.26 12.98
CA ILE A 43 -12.47 2.99 12.23
C ILE A 43 -11.76 3.15 10.90
N ILE A 44 -12.03 4.25 10.19
CA ILE A 44 -11.36 4.60 8.94
C ILE A 44 -9.84 4.71 9.17
N PHE A 45 -9.45 5.45 10.21
CA PHE A 45 -8.05 5.61 10.59
C PHE A 45 -7.40 4.26 10.95
N GLY A 46 -8.06 3.43 11.77
CA GLY A 46 -7.58 2.11 12.15
C GLY A 46 -7.37 1.18 10.96
N GLY A 47 -8.31 1.20 9.99
CA GLY A 47 -8.18 0.45 8.74
C GLY A 47 -6.92 0.85 7.96
N TRP A 48 -6.67 2.15 7.82
CA TRP A 48 -5.45 2.65 7.17
C TRP A 48 -4.19 2.45 8.00
N ALA A 49 -4.27 2.37 9.33
CA ALA A 49 -3.12 2.10 10.19
C ALA A 49 -2.65 0.64 10.10
N ILE A 50 -3.55 -0.30 9.80
CA ILE A 50 -3.25 -1.73 9.79
C ILE A 50 -3.10 -2.27 8.36
N GLY A 51 -3.88 -1.78 7.40
CA GLY A 51 -3.92 -2.31 6.03
C GLY A 51 -2.56 -2.30 5.32
N PRO A 52 -1.88 -1.15 5.18
CA PRO A 52 -0.59 -1.07 4.50
C PRO A 52 0.53 -1.88 5.16
N PRO A 53 0.67 -1.94 6.51
CA PRO A 53 1.59 -2.89 7.15
C PRO A 53 1.32 -4.35 6.81
N ILE A 54 0.05 -4.79 6.82
CA ILE A 54 -0.32 -6.16 6.40
C ILE A 54 0.07 -6.38 4.94
N TRP A 55 -0.21 -5.42 4.06
CA TRP A 55 0.16 -5.50 2.66
C TRP A 55 1.67 -5.65 2.45
N PHE A 56 2.50 -4.89 3.16
CA PHE A 56 3.96 -5.00 3.06
C PHE A 56 4.49 -6.38 3.46
N ILE A 57 3.86 -7.02 4.46
CA ILE A 57 4.19 -8.40 4.86
C ILE A 57 3.81 -9.39 3.76
N ILE A 58 2.61 -9.23 3.17
CA ILE A 58 2.17 -10.08 2.06
C ILE A 58 3.09 -9.93 0.86
N GLU A 59 3.46 -8.69 0.51
CA GLU A 59 4.39 -8.41 -0.57
C GLU A 59 5.73 -9.10 -0.34
N TYR A 60 6.30 -8.99 0.85
CA TYR A 60 7.60 -9.58 1.14
C TYR A 60 7.56 -11.11 1.19
N ARG A 61 6.50 -11.71 1.73
CA ARG A 61 6.44 -13.15 1.94
C ARG A 61 5.96 -13.94 0.73
N PHE A 62 5.05 -13.36 -0.06
CA PHE A 62 4.36 -14.09 -1.13
C PHE A 62 4.61 -13.54 -2.53
N LEU A 63 4.91 -12.24 -2.67
CA LEU A 63 5.02 -11.59 -3.98
C LEU A 63 6.46 -11.18 -4.34
N PHE A 64 7.36 -11.14 -3.37
CA PHE A 64 8.79 -10.93 -3.59
C PHE A 64 9.40 -12.18 -4.21
N ASN A 65 10.12 -11.99 -5.31
CA ASN A 65 10.86 -13.05 -5.97
C ASN A 65 12.32 -12.63 -6.13
N ALA A 66 13.22 -13.30 -5.40
CA ALA A 66 14.65 -13.01 -5.40
C ALA A 66 15.35 -13.31 -6.74
N GLU A 67 14.74 -14.10 -7.62
CA GLU A 67 15.25 -14.37 -8.97
C GLU A 67 14.83 -13.27 -9.97
N ALA A 68 13.75 -12.53 -9.67
CA ALA A 68 13.19 -11.47 -10.50
C ALA A 68 13.68 -10.07 -10.11
N GLU A 69 13.82 -9.84 -8.81
CA GLU A 69 13.98 -8.52 -8.23
C GLU A 69 15.15 -8.49 -7.26
N ASP A 70 15.97 -7.45 -7.40
CA ASP A 70 16.99 -7.13 -6.42
C ASP A 70 16.33 -6.74 -5.08
N LEU A 71 16.76 -7.42 -4.00
CA LEU A 71 16.27 -7.19 -2.64
C LEU A 71 16.47 -5.73 -2.20
N HIS A 72 17.54 -5.08 -2.63
CA HIS A 72 17.82 -3.70 -2.25
C HIS A 72 16.79 -2.76 -2.89
N SER A 73 16.53 -2.93 -4.19
CA SER A 73 15.49 -2.21 -4.93
C SER A 73 14.09 -2.47 -4.35
N PHE A 74 13.76 -3.71 -3.99
CA PHE A 74 12.49 -4.05 -3.33
C PHE A 74 12.31 -3.32 -2.00
N LYS A 75 13.32 -3.36 -1.13
CA LYS A 75 13.32 -2.66 0.17
C LYS A 75 13.23 -1.15 0.01
N TYR A 76 13.88 -0.60 -1.00
CA TYR A 76 13.78 0.82 -1.33
C TYR A 76 12.34 1.21 -1.68
N TYR A 77 11.67 0.44 -2.54
CA TYR A 77 10.26 0.66 -2.87
C TYR A 77 9.34 0.54 -1.64
N GLN A 78 9.52 -0.50 -0.80
CA GLN A 78 8.76 -0.62 0.43
C GLN A 78 9.00 0.56 1.38
N GLY A 79 10.24 1.04 1.47
CA GLY A 79 10.59 2.24 2.25
C GLY A 79 9.88 3.49 1.75
N LEU A 80 9.82 3.69 0.44
CA LEU A 80 9.10 4.82 -0.17
C LEU A 80 7.59 4.74 0.13
N CYS A 81 6.99 3.57 -0.09
CA CYS A 81 5.57 3.33 0.21
C CYS A 81 5.25 3.55 1.70
N ARG A 82 6.11 3.06 2.60
CA ARG A 82 5.96 3.28 4.05
C ARG A 82 6.01 4.77 4.40
N ASN A 83 6.95 5.52 3.83
CA ASN A 83 7.07 6.95 4.12
C ASN A 83 5.84 7.73 3.64
N LEU A 84 5.34 7.43 2.43
CA LEU A 84 4.09 8.00 1.91
C LEU A 84 2.89 7.63 2.79
N TRP A 85 2.80 6.36 3.20
CA TRP A 85 1.75 5.88 4.10
C TRP A 85 1.77 6.59 5.46
N ILE A 86 2.94 6.75 6.08
CA ILE A 86 3.08 7.49 7.35
C ILE A 86 2.63 8.94 7.16
N GLY A 87 3.05 9.60 6.08
CA GLY A 87 2.59 10.95 5.75
C GLY A 87 1.06 11.02 5.61
N PHE A 88 0.47 10.03 4.95
CA PHE A 88 -0.98 9.91 4.81
C PHE A 88 -1.70 9.67 6.16
N LEU A 89 -1.14 8.83 7.04
CA LEU A 89 -1.68 8.64 8.39
C LEU A 89 -1.62 9.92 9.22
N VAL A 90 -0.50 10.65 9.15
CA VAL A 90 -0.37 11.94 9.84
C VAL A 90 -1.42 12.91 9.30
N TYR A 91 -1.63 12.96 7.98
CA TYR A 91 -2.69 13.75 7.38
C TYR A 91 -4.08 13.35 7.89
N LEU A 92 -4.42 12.05 7.91
CA LEU A 92 -5.71 11.58 8.41
C LEU A 92 -5.90 11.87 9.90
N ALA A 93 -4.86 11.68 10.72
CA ALA A 93 -4.89 11.99 12.14
C ALA A 93 -5.13 13.48 12.35
N ALA A 94 -4.39 14.34 11.64
CA ALA A 94 -4.58 15.77 11.71
C ALA A 94 -5.98 16.17 11.22
N PHE A 95 -6.45 15.63 10.09
CA PHE A 95 -7.75 15.94 9.52
C PHE A 95 -8.93 15.53 10.43
N TYR A 96 -8.88 14.33 11.01
CA TYR A 96 -10.00 13.81 11.83
C TYR A 96 -9.93 14.18 13.31
N LEU A 97 -8.74 14.36 13.88
CA LEU A 97 -8.54 14.65 15.30
C LEU A 97 -8.15 16.11 15.56
N GLY A 98 -7.71 16.82 14.53
CA GLY A 98 -7.43 18.25 14.63
C GLY A 98 -8.71 19.01 14.90
N SER A 99 -8.71 19.80 15.96
CA SER A 99 -9.76 20.78 16.25
C SER A 99 -9.55 22.00 15.35
N TRP A 100 -9.72 21.84 14.04
CA TRP A 100 -9.71 22.93 13.07
C TRP A 100 -10.96 23.77 13.31
N LYS A 101 -10.81 24.80 14.15
CA LYS A 101 -11.78 25.88 14.31
C LYS A 101 -11.41 27.01 13.37
#